data_AF-W5M320-F1
#
_entry.id   AF-W5M320-F1
#
_cell.length_a   1.000
_cell.length_b   1.000
_cell.length_c   1.000
_cell.angle_alpha   90.00
_cell.angle_beta   90.00
_cell.angle_gamma   90.00
#
_symmetry.space_group_name_H-M   'P 1'
#
loop_
_entity.id
_entity.type
_entity.pdbx_description
1 polymer ?
#
loop_
_entity_poly.entity_id
_entity_poly.type
_entity_poly.pdbx_seq_one_letter_code
_entity_poly.pdbx_strand_id
1 'polypeptide(L)'
;VEVNVEKPLQPIHLSCEQVALEMMSLCCQLDLLIRAQVQQFQEQLGQDISPVESESFHRRGELIHGALFTFLRTMTCCALHQDYLDAVGLSTMFPRVEIFIIHGSPVDMLENPPMDDYFPHLGKMNQLLVLSQQLEDDVKHLGSHKYIAHQLSVLYQVISSFKGITPLSILKRDIEANFKSLKLSLATEQESKQEPQLPAHYVSW
;
A
#
# COMPACT_ATOMS: atom_id res chain seq x y z
N VAL A 1 17.33 -31.03 27.04
CA VAL A 1 16.08 -30.28 26.81
C VAL A 1 16.47 -29.06 26.00
N GLU A 2 16.22 -29.06 24.69
CA GLU A 2 16.38 -27.85 23.88
C GLU A 2 15.24 -26.90 24.23
N VAL A 3 15.56 -25.82 24.92
CA VAL A 3 14.61 -24.75 25.23
C VAL A 3 14.54 -23.87 23.99
N ASN A 4 13.45 -24.00 23.23
CA ASN A 4 13.16 -23.09 22.13
C ASN A 4 12.76 -21.73 22.74
N VAL A 5 13.70 -20.78 22.72
CA VAL A 5 13.55 -19.44 23.33
C VAL A 5 12.51 -18.59 22.62
N GLU A 6 12.07 -19.00 21.42
CA GLU A 6 11.08 -18.26 20.62
C GLU A 6 9.64 -18.71 20.88
N LYS A 7 9.42 -19.82 21.61
CA LYS A 7 8.07 -20.29 21.93
C LYS A 7 7.60 -19.72 23.27
N PRO A 8 6.40 -19.11 23.31
CA PRO A 8 5.82 -18.62 24.56
C PRO A 8 5.59 -19.79 25.52
N LEU A 9 5.96 -19.57 26.79
CA LEU A 9 5.89 -20.57 27.87
C LEU A 9 4.44 -20.95 28.24
N GLN A 10 3.44 -20.18 27.78
CA GLN A 10 2.01 -20.44 27.97
C GLN A 10 1.29 -20.41 26.61
N PRO A 11 0.23 -21.23 26.43
CA PRO A 11 -0.61 -21.16 25.24
C PRO A 11 -1.30 -19.80 25.18
N ILE A 12 -0.99 -19.04 24.13
CA ILE A 12 -1.64 -17.76 23.85
C ILE A 12 -3.09 -18.06 23.46
N HIS A 13 -4.03 -17.59 24.29
CA HIS A 13 -5.45 -17.63 23.97
C HIS A 13 -5.78 -16.38 23.15
N LEU A 14 -5.84 -16.53 21.83
CA LEU A 14 -6.28 -15.47 20.94
C LEU A 14 -7.78 -15.60 20.65
N SER A 15 -8.46 -14.46 20.52
CA SER A 15 -9.80 -14.42 19.95
C SER A 15 -9.75 -14.73 18.45
N CYS A 16 -10.89 -15.12 17.86
CA CYS A 16 -10.96 -15.36 16.41
C CYS A 16 -10.53 -14.14 15.58
N GLU A 17 -10.86 -12.93 16.04
CA GLU A 17 -10.44 -11.67 15.40
C GLU A 17 -8.93 -11.47 15.47
N GLN A 18 -8.33 -11.74 16.62
CA GLN A 18 -6.88 -11.65 16.79
C GLN A 18 -6.16 -12.66 15.91
N VAL A 19 -6.65 -13.89 15.82
CA VAL A 19 -6.06 -14.87 14.90
C VAL A 19 -6.23 -14.44 13.45
N ALA A 20 -7.39 -13.92 13.05
CA ALA A 20 -7.58 -13.42 11.68
C ALA A 20 -6.57 -12.31 11.34
N LEU A 21 -6.32 -11.40 12.28
CA LEU A 21 -5.31 -10.34 12.12
C LEU A 21 -3.89 -10.91 12.01
N GLU A 22 -3.53 -11.86 12.87
CA GLU A 22 -2.21 -12.52 12.83
C GLU A 22 -2.03 -13.30 11.53
N MET A 23 -3.05 -14.04 11.08
CA MET A 23 -3.04 -14.76 9.80
C MET A 23 -2.82 -13.80 8.63
N MET A 24 -3.54 -12.68 8.59
CA MET A 24 -3.36 -11.65 7.57
C MET A 24 -1.94 -11.05 7.60
N SER A 25 -1.42 -10.77 8.80
CA SER A 25 -0.07 -10.24 9.01
C SER A 25 1.00 -11.22 8.51
N LEU A 26 0.89 -12.49 8.87
CA LEU A 26 1.82 -13.54 8.47
C LEU A 26 1.75 -13.81 6.95
N CYS A 27 0.57 -13.84 6.35
CA CYS A 27 0.41 -13.92 4.89
C CYS A 27 1.09 -12.73 4.19
N CYS A 28 0.90 -11.51 4.68
CA CYS A 28 1.56 -10.32 4.13
C CYS A 28 3.09 -10.42 4.22
N GLN A 29 3.63 -10.84 5.38
CA GLN A 29 5.07 -11.02 5.57
C GLN A 29 5.65 -12.10 4.64
N LEU A 30 4.94 -13.22 4.49
CA LEU A 30 5.37 -14.31 3.63
C LEU A 30 5.29 -13.94 2.14
N ASP A 31 4.23 -13.24 1.70
CA ASP A 31 4.12 -12.72 0.33
C ASP A 31 5.29 -11.80 -0.02
N LEU A 32 5.64 -10.87 0.86
CA LEU A 32 6.78 -9.97 0.65
C LEU A 32 8.12 -10.74 0.55
N LEU A 33 8.30 -11.77 1.38
CA LEU A 33 9.47 -12.64 1.30
C LEU A 33 9.53 -13.42 -0.01
N ILE A 34 8.41 -13.99 -0.44
CA ILE A 34 8.31 -14.72 -1.71
C ILE A 34 8.65 -13.79 -2.88
N ARG A 35 8.09 -12.58 -2.89
CA ARG A 35 8.37 -11.57 -3.92
C ARG A 35 9.84 -11.20 -3.99
N ALA A 36 10.48 -10.97 -2.84
CA ALA A 36 11.91 -10.69 -2.79
C ALA A 36 12.75 -11.87 -3.32
N GLN A 37 12.35 -13.11 -2.99
CA GLN A 37 13.04 -14.31 -3.46
C GLN A 37 12.87 -14.55 -4.97
N VAL A 38 11.68 -14.29 -5.51
CA VAL A 38 11.41 -14.36 -6.96
C VAL A 38 12.22 -13.29 -7.70
N GLN A 39 12.29 -12.07 -7.18
CA GLN A 39 13.12 -11.01 -7.77
C GLN A 39 14.59 -11.44 -7.81
N GLN A 40 15.11 -12.01 -6.71
CA GLN A 40 16.48 -12.51 -6.66
C GLN A 40 16.72 -13.63 -7.70
N PHE A 41 15.76 -14.52 -7.92
CA PHE A 41 15.87 -15.54 -8.98
C PHE A 41 15.98 -14.91 -10.36
N GLN A 42 15.15 -13.89 -10.65
CA GLN A 42 15.21 -13.17 -11.92
C GLN A 42 16.57 -12.48 -12.13
N GLU A 43 17.14 -11.90 -11.08
CA GLU A 43 18.48 -11.28 -11.11
C GLU A 43 19.59 -12.32 -11.35
N GLN A 44 19.51 -13.48 -10.70
CA GLN A 44 20.46 -14.59 -10.91
C GLN A 44 20.39 -15.15 -12.33
N LEU A 45 19.18 -15.36 -12.86
CA LEU A 45 18.97 -15.80 -14.25
C LEU A 45 19.53 -14.80 -15.25
N GLY A 46 19.37 -13.50 -15.00
CA GLY A 46 19.96 -12.43 -15.82
C GLY A 46 21.48 -12.41 -15.82
N GLN A 47 22.13 -13.11 -14.89
CA GLN A 47 23.58 -13.28 -14.78
C GLN A 47 24.07 -14.67 -15.23
N ASP A 48 23.19 -15.47 -15.85
CA ASP A 48 23.45 -16.87 -16.23
C ASP A 48 23.82 -17.78 -15.03
N ILE A 49 23.35 -17.42 -13.82
CA ILE A 49 23.52 -18.20 -12.60
C ILE A 49 22.26 -19.04 -12.37
N SER A 50 22.43 -20.32 -12.05
CA SER A 50 21.30 -21.16 -11.64
C SER A 50 20.62 -20.57 -10.41
N PRO A 51 19.28 -20.41 -10.40
CA PRO A 51 18.56 -19.88 -9.25
C PRO A 51 18.81 -20.73 -8.01
N VAL A 52 19.14 -20.10 -6.89
CA VAL A 52 19.29 -20.76 -5.60
C VAL A 52 18.57 -19.94 -4.55
N GLU A 53 17.72 -20.60 -3.77
CA GLU A 53 17.01 -19.98 -2.65
C GLU A 53 18.00 -19.40 -1.64
N SER A 54 17.71 -18.20 -1.13
CA SER A 54 18.55 -17.60 -0.10
C SER A 54 18.35 -18.30 1.25
N GLU A 55 19.42 -18.45 2.01
CA GLU A 55 19.33 -18.99 3.38
C GLU A 55 18.45 -18.10 4.28
N SER A 56 18.46 -16.79 4.04
CA SER A 56 17.63 -15.82 4.76
C SER A 56 16.14 -16.00 4.45
N PHE A 57 15.79 -16.29 3.19
CA PHE A 57 14.43 -16.68 2.81
C PHE A 57 14.03 -17.98 3.49
N HIS A 58 14.86 -19.03 3.41
CA HIS A 58 14.55 -20.32 4.01
C HIS A 58 14.30 -20.20 5.51
N ARG A 59 15.21 -19.55 6.25
CA ARG A 59 15.06 -19.36 7.70
C ARG A 59 13.80 -18.59 8.07
N ARG A 60 13.52 -17.46 7.40
CA ARG A 60 12.35 -16.63 7.71
C ARG A 60 11.05 -17.26 7.24
N GLY A 61 11.06 -17.92 6.08
CA GLY A 61 9.96 -18.66 5.51
C GLY A 61 9.50 -19.78 6.44
N GLU A 62 10.43 -20.60 6.93
CA GLU A 62 10.14 -21.67 7.90
C GLU A 62 9.52 -21.13 9.20
N LEU A 63 10.01 -19.99 9.72
CA LEU A 63 9.44 -19.38 10.93
C LEU A 63 8.00 -18.91 10.71
N ILE A 64 7.74 -18.19 9.61
CA ILE A 64 6.40 -17.66 9.30
C ILE A 64 5.45 -18.80 8.96
N HIS A 65 5.90 -19.77 8.19
CA HIS A 65 5.15 -20.99 7.89
C HIS A 65 4.82 -21.74 9.18
N GLY A 66 5.80 -21.99 10.06
CA GLY A 66 5.55 -22.61 11.37
C GLY A 66 4.55 -21.85 12.24
N ALA A 67 4.56 -20.51 12.21
CA ALA A 67 3.61 -19.66 12.92
C ALA A 67 2.19 -19.77 12.34
N LEU A 68 2.03 -19.69 11.01
CA LEU A 68 0.75 -19.89 10.31
C LEU A 68 0.12 -21.22 10.70
N PHE A 69 0.91 -22.30 10.68
CA PHE A 69 0.44 -23.63 11.06
C PHE A 69 0.03 -23.72 12.53
N THR A 70 0.78 -23.04 13.41
CA THR A 70 0.45 -23.01 14.84
C THR A 70 -0.88 -22.31 15.11
N PHE A 71 -1.14 -21.17 14.45
CA PHE A 71 -2.40 -20.44 14.60
C PHE A 71 -3.60 -21.19 14.00
N LEU A 72 -3.44 -21.77 12.82
CA LEU A 72 -4.49 -22.57 12.18
C LEU A 72 -4.91 -23.77 13.03
N ARG A 73 -3.93 -24.49 13.60
CA ARG A 73 -4.18 -25.61 14.52
C ARG A 73 -4.85 -25.18 15.83
N THR A 74 -4.66 -23.93 16.24
CA THR A 74 -5.28 -23.38 17.45
C THR A 74 -6.77 -23.05 17.22
N MET A 75 -7.16 -22.69 16.00
CA MET A 75 -8.55 -22.36 15.67
C MET A 75 -9.40 -23.51 15.13
N THR A 76 -8.79 -24.50 14.47
CA THR A 76 -9.54 -25.54 13.77
C THR A 76 -9.14 -26.93 14.25
N CYS A 77 -10.14 -27.71 14.68
CA CYS A 77 -9.88 -29.05 15.20
C CYS A 77 -9.55 -30.07 14.09
N CYS A 78 -9.82 -29.79 12.79
CA CYS A 78 -9.64 -30.78 11.70
C CYS A 78 -9.71 -30.25 10.24
N ALA A 79 -9.72 -28.94 9.94
CA ALA A 79 -9.87 -28.46 8.55
C ALA A 79 -8.52 -28.30 7.83
N LEU A 80 -8.45 -28.60 6.52
CA LEU A 80 -7.23 -28.41 5.73
C LEU A 80 -6.91 -26.91 5.63
N HIS A 81 -5.63 -26.56 5.70
CA HIS A 81 -5.14 -25.18 5.75
C HIS A 81 -5.62 -24.30 4.57
N GLN A 82 -5.76 -24.92 3.39
CA GLN A 82 -6.33 -24.30 2.19
C GLN A 82 -7.78 -23.86 2.42
N ASP A 83 -8.59 -24.76 2.99
CA ASP A 83 -10.01 -24.49 3.27
C ASP A 83 -10.19 -23.25 4.15
N TYR A 84 -9.26 -22.99 5.08
CA TYR A 84 -9.31 -21.78 5.89
C TYR A 84 -8.96 -20.54 5.06
N LEU A 85 -7.82 -20.53 4.36
CA LEU A 85 -7.39 -19.38 3.57
C LEU A 85 -8.43 -18.99 2.51
N ASP A 86 -9.07 -19.99 1.90
CA ASP A 86 -10.19 -19.80 0.99
C ASP A 86 -11.43 -19.26 1.70
N ALA A 87 -11.84 -19.87 2.83
CA ALA A 87 -13.04 -19.46 3.56
C ALA A 87 -12.98 -18.00 4.05
N VAL A 88 -11.79 -17.49 4.39
CA VAL A 88 -11.60 -16.09 4.83
C VAL A 88 -11.13 -15.15 3.71
N GLY A 89 -10.99 -15.64 2.48
CA GLY A 89 -10.58 -14.84 1.32
C GLY A 89 -9.10 -14.44 1.27
N LEU A 90 -8.26 -15.03 2.13
CA LEU A 90 -6.82 -14.77 2.15
C LEU A 90 -6.09 -15.38 0.94
N SER A 91 -6.59 -16.47 0.36
CA SER A 91 -6.04 -17.03 -0.90
C SER A 91 -6.17 -16.05 -2.07
N THR A 92 -7.31 -15.34 -2.14
CA THR A 92 -7.54 -14.30 -3.16
C THR A 92 -6.62 -13.09 -2.96
N MET A 93 -6.37 -12.70 -1.70
CA MET A 93 -5.50 -11.57 -1.38
C MET A 93 -4.00 -11.92 -1.56
N PHE A 94 -3.59 -13.12 -1.15
CA PHE A 94 -2.20 -13.57 -1.09
C PHE A 94 -1.99 -14.90 -1.86
N PRO A 95 -2.25 -14.95 -3.18
CA PRO A 95 -2.19 -16.19 -3.95
C PRO A 95 -0.79 -16.82 -3.98
N ARG A 96 0.28 -16.01 -3.87
CA ARG A 96 1.66 -16.52 -3.72
C ARG A 96 1.85 -17.36 -2.47
N VAL A 97 1.22 -16.94 -1.36
CA VAL A 97 1.31 -17.65 -0.08
C VAL A 97 0.61 -18.99 -0.17
N GLU A 98 -0.56 -19.04 -0.79
CA GLU A 98 -1.27 -20.28 -1.04
C GLU A 98 -0.40 -21.24 -1.88
N ILE A 99 0.12 -20.78 -3.02
CA ILE A 99 0.97 -21.59 -3.90
C ILE A 99 2.21 -22.09 -3.15
N PHE A 100 2.84 -21.24 -2.34
CA PHE A 100 4.00 -21.60 -1.53
C PHE A 100 3.66 -22.68 -0.49
N ILE A 101 2.52 -22.57 0.20
CA ILE A 101 2.07 -23.59 1.17
C ILE A 101 1.82 -24.94 0.49
N ILE A 102 1.34 -24.93 -0.76
CA ILE A 102 1.03 -26.15 -1.52
C ILE A 102 2.31 -26.81 -2.06
N HIS A 103 3.19 -26.03 -2.67
CA HIS A 103 4.33 -26.55 -3.44
C HIS A 103 5.64 -26.54 -2.66
N GLY A 104 5.72 -25.78 -1.57
CA GLY A 104 6.92 -25.61 -0.75
C GLY A 104 8.00 -24.74 -1.39
N SER A 105 7.70 -24.04 -2.49
CA SER A 105 8.67 -23.22 -3.21
C SER A 105 8.06 -21.89 -3.68
N PRO A 106 8.86 -20.80 -3.72
CA PRO A 106 8.43 -19.52 -4.26
C PRO A 106 8.35 -19.60 -5.78
N VAL A 107 7.21 -19.17 -6.33
CA VAL A 107 6.94 -19.21 -7.76
C VAL A 107 6.61 -17.82 -8.26
N ASP A 108 7.05 -17.51 -9.48
CA ASP A 108 6.63 -16.29 -10.16
C ASP A 108 5.17 -16.38 -10.59
N MET A 109 4.43 -15.30 -10.44
CA MET A 109 3.00 -15.29 -10.76
C MET A 109 2.78 -14.91 -12.21
N LEU A 110 1.93 -15.67 -12.92
CA LEU A 110 1.53 -15.34 -14.28
C LEU A 110 0.68 -14.05 -14.34
N GLU A 111 -0.14 -13.82 -13.31
CA GLU A 111 -0.98 -12.64 -13.16
C GLU A 111 -0.61 -11.87 -11.90
N ASN A 112 -0.66 -10.54 -11.97
CA ASN A 112 -0.38 -9.68 -10.83
C ASN A 112 -1.50 -9.83 -9.77
N PRO A 113 -1.17 -10.29 -8.55
CA PRO A 113 -2.14 -10.36 -7.46
C PRO A 113 -2.74 -8.99 -7.12
N PRO A 114 -4.01 -8.93 -6.70
CA PRO A 114 -4.68 -7.66 -6.34
C PRO A 114 -3.95 -6.85 -5.26
N MET A 115 -3.29 -7.53 -4.31
CA MET A 115 -2.57 -6.89 -3.22
C MET A 115 -1.30 -6.15 -3.65
N ASP A 116 -0.77 -6.41 -4.85
CA ASP A 116 0.43 -5.71 -5.35
C ASP A 116 0.19 -4.21 -5.51
N ASP A 117 -1.01 -3.83 -5.95
CA ASP A 117 -1.41 -2.44 -6.15
C ASP A 117 -2.05 -1.82 -4.90
N TYR A 118 -2.31 -2.60 -3.84
CA TYR A 118 -3.01 -2.10 -2.65
C TYR A 118 -2.24 -1.01 -1.91
N PHE A 119 -0.99 -1.26 -1.50
CA PHE A 119 -0.18 -0.25 -0.80
C PHE A 119 0.15 0.97 -1.67
N PRO A 120 0.52 0.81 -2.96
CA PRO A 120 0.63 1.95 -3.87
C PRO A 120 -0.67 2.77 -3.96
N HIS A 121 -1.83 2.12 -4.00
CA HIS A 121 -3.13 2.80 -4.02
C HIS A 121 -3.38 3.56 -2.72
N LEU A 122 -3.16 2.93 -1.57
CA LEU A 122 -3.28 3.56 -0.25
C LEU A 122 -2.35 4.77 -0.11
N GLY A 123 -1.12 4.65 -0.61
CA GLY A 123 -0.16 5.75 -0.66
C GLY A 123 -0.67 6.95 -1.46
N LYS A 124 -1.28 6.71 -2.63
CA LYS A 124 -1.92 7.78 -3.43
C LYS A 124 -3.10 8.42 -2.70
N MET A 125 -3.94 7.63 -2.01
CA MET A 125 -5.06 8.15 -1.23
C MET A 125 -4.56 9.04 -0.08
N ASN A 126 -3.50 8.62 0.61
CA ASN A 126 -2.90 9.41 1.66
C ASN A 126 -2.29 10.72 1.12
N GLN A 127 -1.61 10.66 -0.03
CA GLN A 127 -1.10 11.87 -0.71
C GLN A 127 -2.24 12.83 -1.07
N LEU A 128 -3.36 12.31 -1.59
CA LEU A 128 -4.53 13.11 -1.92
C LEU A 128 -5.09 13.82 -0.68
N LEU A 129 -5.24 13.10 0.43
CA LEU A 129 -5.73 13.64 1.69
C LEU A 129 -4.82 14.76 2.23
N VAL A 130 -3.52 14.48 2.36
CA VAL A 130 -2.55 15.42 2.94
C VAL A 130 -2.43 16.68 2.09
N LEU A 131 -2.36 16.55 0.76
CA LEU A 131 -2.28 17.72 -0.12
C LEU A 131 -3.57 18.54 -0.11
N SER A 132 -4.73 17.89 0.04
CA SER A 132 -6.01 18.60 0.14
C SER A 132 -6.09 19.41 1.44
N GLN A 133 -5.71 18.80 2.58
CA GLN A 133 -5.67 19.48 3.88
C GLN A 133 -4.68 20.63 3.89
N GLN A 134 -3.47 20.41 3.36
CA GLN A 134 -2.46 21.45 3.25
C GLN A 134 -2.95 22.63 2.41
N LEU A 135 -3.58 22.36 1.26
CA LEU A 135 -4.13 23.41 0.40
C LEU A 135 -5.26 24.18 1.10
N GLU A 136 -6.15 23.49 1.79
CA GLU A 136 -7.25 24.11 2.56
C GLU A 136 -6.71 25.05 3.65
N ASP A 137 -5.72 24.58 4.43
CA ASP A 137 -5.10 25.38 5.48
C ASP A 137 -4.36 26.58 4.91
N ASP A 138 -3.63 26.39 3.81
CA ASP A 138 -2.85 27.45 3.19
C ASP A 138 -3.72 28.54 2.55
N VAL A 139 -4.84 28.15 1.93
CA VAL A 139 -5.84 29.08 1.40
C VAL A 139 -6.41 29.96 2.51
N LYS A 140 -6.69 29.40 3.69
CA LYS A 140 -7.36 30.10 4.80
C LYS A 140 -6.41 30.95 5.65
N HIS A 141 -5.17 30.50 5.84
CA HIS A 141 -4.32 31.04 6.91
C HIS A 141 -3.04 31.73 6.42
N LEU A 142 -2.64 31.55 5.17
CA LEU A 142 -1.43 32.22 4.68
C LEU A 142 -1.68 33.72 4.44
N GLY A 143 -0.70 34.52 4.85
CA GLY A 143 -0.62 35.93 4.50
C GLY A 143 -0.22 36.18 3.04
N SER A 144 0.21 35.14 2.30
CA SER A 144 0.60 35.20 0.88
C SER A 144 0.24 33.91 0.16
N HIS A 145 -0.48 34.02 -0.95
CA HIS A 145 -1.00 32.89 -1.74
C HIS A 145 -0.18 32.60 -3.00
N LYS A 146 1.08 33.06 -3.06
CA LYS A 146 1.98 32.89 -4.22
C LYS A 146 2.08 31.44 -4.73
N TYR A 147 1.98 30.46 -3.84
CA TYR A 147 2.17 29.04 -4.15
C TYR A 147 0.89 28.24 -4.35
N ILE A 148 -0.31 28.85 -4.17
CA ILE A 148 -1.59 28.13 -4.30
C ILE A 148 -1.75 27.49 -5.68
N ALA A 149 -1.41 28.21 -6.76
CA ALA A 149 -1.46 27.63 -8.11
C ALA A 149 -0.51 26.44 -8.27
N HIS A 150 0.64 26.45 -7.61
CA HIS A 150 1.57 25.33 -7.65
C HIS A 150 1.03 24.13 -6.85
N GLN A 151 0.58 24.35 -5.61
CA GLN A 151 -0.01 23.31 -4.77
C GLN A 151 -1.22 22.65 -5.44
N LEU A 152 -2.09 23.44 -6.05
CA LEU A 152 -3.23 22.95 -6.83
C LEU A 152 -2.79 22.08 -8.02
N SER A 153 -1.69 22.44 -8.69
CA SER A 153 -1.14 21.63 -9.79
C SER A 153 -0.59 20.28 -9.30
N VAL A 154 0.01 20.24 -8.10
CA VAL A 154 0.48 18.99 -7.47
C VAL A 154 -0.71 18.13 -7.07
N LEU A 155 -1.75 18.71 -6.47
CA LEU A 155 -2.99 18.03 -6.13
C LEU A 155 -3.67 17.45 -7.39
N TYR A 156 -3.76 18.23 -8.46
CA TYR A 156 -4.27 17.79 -9.76
C TYR A 156 -3.51 16.58 -10.32
N GLN A 157 -2.19 16.54 -10.16
CA GLN A 157 -1.37 15.42 -10.62
C GLN A 157 -1.71 14.14 -9.84
N VAL A 158 -1.92 14.24 -8.53
CA VAL A 158 -2.34 13.12 -7.69
C VAL A 158 -3.74 12.64 -8.08
N ILE A 159 -4.70 13.55 -8.25
CA ILE A 159 -6.06 13.25 -8.73
C ILE A 159 -6.00 12.52 -10.09
N SER A 160 -5.16 13.00 -11.00
CA SER A 160 -4.98 12.42 -12.34
C SER A 160 -4.33 11.03 -12.34
N SER A 161 -3.69 10.63 -11.24
CA SER A 161 -3.09 9.30 -11.09
C SER A 161 -4.11 8.20 -10.79
N PHE A 162 -5.32 8.57 -10.36
CA PHE A 162 -6.43 7.65 -10.13
C PHE A 162 -7.16 7.37 -11.45
N LYS A 163 -7.52 6.09 -11.67
CA LYS A 163 -8.28 5.64 -12.85
C LYS A 163 -9.67 5.17 -12.42
N GLY A 164 -10.69 5.47 -13.22
CA GLY A 164 -12.04 4.94 -13.03
C GLY A 164 -12.85 5.54 -11.88
N ILE A 165 -12.36 6.60 -11.22
CA ILE A 165 -13.06 7.26 -10.10
C ILE A 165 -13.81 8.49 -10.62
N THR A 166 -15.13 8.37 -10.81
CA THR A 166 -15.97 9.44 -11.39
C THR A 166 -15.92 10.76 -10.60
N PRO A 167 -16.02 10.79 -9.26
CA PRO A 167 -15.92 12.05 -8.50
C PRO A 167 -14.61 12.80 -8.74
N LEU A 168 -13.48 12.08 -8.78
CA LEU A 168 -12.16 12.66 -9.05
C LEU A 168 -12.06 13.20 -10.49
N SER A 169 -12.75 12.57 -11.43
CA SER A 169 -12.81 13.02 -12.82
C SER A 169 -13.54 14.37 -12.96
N ILE A 170 -14.58 14.58 -12.15
CA ILE A 170 -15.31 15.85 -12.09
C ILE A 170 -14.41 16.96 -11.53
N LEU A 171 -13.75 16.69 -10.39
CA LEU A 171 -12.80 17.62 -9.77
C LEU A 171 -11.66 17.99 -10.72
N LYS A 172 -11.10 17.00 -11.42
CA LYS A 172 -10.05 17.21 -12.42
C LYS A 172 -10.47 18.24 -13.47
N ARG A 173 -11.65 18.06 -14.08
CA ARG A 173 -12.19 18.95 -15.11
C ARG A 173 -12.45 20.36 -14.57
N ASP A 174 -12.91 20.44 -13.32
CA ASP A 174 -13.18 21.72 -12.67
C ASP A 174 -11.89 22.51 -12.40
N ILE A 175 -10.82 21.82 -11.96
CA ILE A 175 -9.48 22.42 -11.84
C ILE A 175 -9.01 22.91 -13.22
N GLU A 176 -9.09 22.09 -14.26
CA GLU A 176 -8.67 22.45 -15.62
C GLU A 176 -9.38 23.71 -16.14
N ALA A 177 -10.68 23.86 -15.85
CA ALA A 177 -11.48 25.01 -16.27
C ALA A 177 -11.05 26.31 -15.58
N ASN A 178 -10.68 26.24 -14.29
CA ASN A 178 -10.41 27.41 -13.47
C ASN A 178 -8.91 27.77 -13.36
N PHE A 179 -8.00 26.82 -13.60
CA PHE A 179 -6.58 26.94 -13.30
C PHE A 179 -5.90 28.16 -13.93
N LYS A 180 -6.19 28.46 -15.21
CA LYS A 180 -5.58 29.60 -15.91
C LYS A 180 -5.98 30.93 -15.27
N SER A 181 -7.26 31.10 -14.95
CA SER A 181 -7.79 32.32 -14.33
C SER A 181 -7.23 32.50 -12.92
N LEU A 182 -7.21 31.43 -12.12
CA LEU A 182 -6.61 31.42 -10.79
C LEU A 182 -5.13 31.82 -10.85
N LYS A 183 -4.35 31.20 -11.74
CA LYS A 183 -2.92 31.50 -11.90
C LYS A 183 -2.66 32.96 -12.29
N LEU A 184 -3.48 33.53 -13.18
CA LEU A 184 -3.38 34.94 -13.56
C LEU A 184 -3.72 35.88 -12.40
N SER A 185 -4.71 35.53 -11.58
CA SER A 185 -5.07 36.35 -10.41
C SER A 185 -3.97 36.43 -9.34
N LEU A 186 -3.08 35.43 -9.29
CA LEU A 186 -1.94 35.36 -8.38
C LEU A 186 -0.63 35.91 -8.98
N ALA A 187 -0.65 36.34 -10.24
CA ALA A 187 0.51 36.96 -10.86
C ALA A 187 0.62 38.42 -10.37
N THR A 188 1.60 38.72 -9.53
CA THR A 188 1.94 40.11 -9.16
C THR A 188 2.61 40.81 -10.33
N GLU A 189 2.11 41.99 -10.69
CA GLU A 189 2.85 42.92 -11.56
C GLU A 189 4.19 43.27 -10.88
N GLN A 190 5.27 43.35 -11.66
CA GLN A 190 6.64 43.48 -11.16
C GLN A 190 6.90 44.73 -10.28
N GLU A 191 5.94 45.65 -10.19
CA GLU A 191 6.04 46.92 -9.45
C GLU A 191 5.14 47.00 -8.19
N SER A 192 4.26 46.01 -7.94
CA SER A 192 3.39 46.03 -6.75
C SER A 192 4.13 45.45 -5.54
N LYS A 193 4.26 46.23 -4.45
CA LYS A 193 4.79 45.75 -3.15
C LYS A 193 3.85 44.81 -2.39
N GLN A 194 2.66 44.52 -2.96
CA GLN A 194 1.62 43.77 -2.29
C GLN A 194 1.82 42.28 -2.52
N GLU A 195 1.78 41.48 -1.46
CA GLU A 195 1.90 40.03 -1.57
C GLU A 195 0.67 39.46 -2.32
N PRO A 196 0.85 38.47 -3.22
CA PRO A 196 -0.27 37.88 -3.96
C PRO A 196 -1.32 37.34 -2.99
N GLN A 197 -2.56 37.80 -3.12
CA GLN A 197 -3.70 37.29 -2.35
C GLN A 197 -4.63 36.51 -3.26
N LEU A 198 -5.15 35.39 -2.78
CA LEU A 198 -6.15 34.62 -3.48
C LEU A 198 -7.49 35.38 -3.42
N PRO A 199 -8.16 35.61 -4.57
CA PRO A 199 -9.49 36.21 -4.59
C PRO A 199 -10.51 35.40 -3.76
N ALA A 200 -11.42 36.09 -3.05
CA ALA A 200 -12.38 35.46 -2.14
C ALA A 200 -13.24 34.36 -2.78
N HIS A 201 -13.59 34.48 -4.06
CA HIS A 201 -14.36 33.45 -4.75
C HIS A 201 -13.59 32.13 -4.97
N TYR A 202 -12.25 32.19 -5.02
CA TYR A 202 -11.38 31.00 -5.06
C TYR A 202 -11.10 30.42 -3.68
N VAL A 203 -11.36 31.16 -2.59
CA VAL A 203 -11.24 30.65 -1.22
C VAL A 203 -12.39 29.68 -0.90
N SER A 204 -13.57 29.92 -1.47
CA SER A 204 -14.77 29.08 -1.30
C SER A 204 -14.97 28.02 -2.39
N TRP A 205 -14.11 28.03 -3.41
CA TRP A 205 -14.10 27.06 -4.51
C TRP A 205 -13.23 25.87 -4.11
#